data_AF-W2WUB1-F1
#
_entry.id   AF-W2WUB1-F1
#
_cell.length_a   1.000
_cell.length_b   1.000
_cell.length_c   1.000
_cell.angle_alpha   90.00
_cell.angle_beta   90.00
_cell.angle_gamma   90.00
#
_symmetry.space_group_name_H-M   'P 1'
#
loop_
_entity.id
_entity.type
_entity.pdbx_description
1 polymer ?
#
loop_
_entity_poly.entity_id
_entity_poly.type
_entity_poly.pdbx_seq_one_letter_code
_entity_poly.pdbx_strand_id
1 'polypeptide(L)'
;MVMDKDFSEIEVLSEALPEARVILCHFHVIDYLKREISKKIYGFTSFEKTQAKNLITLMMRATDEREFDRYLQTLQTLSKDKPQFYEYLESNWLSCKDMWCTFMRGNIPHLDKYEQPIRG
;
A
#
# COMPACT_ATOMS: atom_id res chain seq x y z
N MET A 1 15.94 2.97 3.11
CA MET A 1 15.88 1.91 4.15
C MET A 1 14.55 1.18 4.06
N VAL A 2 14.50 -0.15 4.21
CA VAL A 2 13.24 -0.93 4.17
C VAL A 2 12.80 -1.23 5.60
N MET A 3 11.58 -0.82 5.97
CA MET A 3 11.07 -0.88 7.34
C MET A 3 9.64 -1.45 7.38
N ASP A 4 9.19 -1.86 8.57
CA ASP A 4 7.76 -2.00 8.85
C ASP A 4 7.12 -0.63 9.10
N LYS A 5 5.79 -0.53 8.99
CA LYS A 5 5.07 0.73 9.19
C LYS A 5 4.86 1.01 10.68
N ASP A 6 5.88 1.55 11.33
CA ASP A 6 5.74 2.21 12.64
C ASP A 6 5.97 3.71 12.46
N PHE A 7 4.94 4.51 12.72
CA PHE A 7 5.01 5.98 12.57
C PHE A 7 6.05 6.62 13.48
N SER A 8 6.25 6.06 14.67
CA SER A 8 7.23 6.56 15.65
C SER A 8 8.65 6.30 15.16
N GLU A 9 8.90 5.12 14.56
CA GLU A 9 10.20 4.82 13.96
C GLU A 9 10.44 5.66 12.71
N ILE A 10 9.42 5.83 11.85
CA ILE A 10 9.52 6.67 10.64
C ILE A 10 9.89 8.11 10.99
N GLU A 11 9.25 8.70 12.01
CA GLU A 11 9.50 10.07 12.46
C GLU A 11 10.92 10.22 13.01
N VAL A 12 11.34 9.36 13.95
CA VAL A 12 12.70 9.36 14.52
C VAL A 12 13.78 9.19 13.45
N LEU A 13 13.54 8.34 12.46
CA LEU A 13 14.50 8.12 11.36
C LEU A 13 14.54 9.28 10.38
N SER A 14 13.41 9.97 10.16
CA SER A 14 13.39 11.18 9.34
C SER A 14 14.18 12.33 9.99
N GLU A 15 14.19 12.40 11.32
CA GLU A 15 15.01 13.35 12.07
C GLU A 15 16.50 12.96 12.08
N ALA A 16 16.80 11.67 12.29
CA ALA A 16 18.17 11.19 12.39
C ALA A 16 18.88 11.08 11.03
N LEU A 17 18.14 10.82 9.95
CA LEU A 17 18.63 10.61 8.59
C LEU A 17 17.74 11.34 7.58
N PRO A 18 17.74 12.67 7.55
CA PRO A 18 16.84 13.46 6.71
C PRO A 18 17.05 13.25 5.20
N GLU A 19 18.25 12.81 4.80
CA GLU A 19 18.56 12.48 3.40
C GLU A 19 18.17 11.03 3.03
N ALA A 20 17.81 10.18 4.01
CA ALA A 20 17.47 8.80 3.75
C ALA A 20 16.00 8.64 3.37
N ARG A 21 15.75 8.03 2.21
CA ARG A 21 14.40 7.65 1.80
C ARG A 21 13.90 6.45 2.63
N VAL A 22 12.83 6.66 3.39
CA VAL A 22 12.13 5.59 4.12
C VAL A 22 11.17 4.88 3.16
N ILE A 23 11.26 3.55 3.12
CA ILE A 23 10.48 2.70 2.23
C ILE A 23 9.94 1.54 3.03
N LEU A 24 8.68 1.20 2.82
CA LEU A 24 8.06 0.10 3.55
C LEU A 24 8.40 -1.26 2.91
N CYS A 25 8.24 -2.36 3.61
CA CYS A 25 8.33 -3.67 2.96
C CYS A 25 7.02 -3.98 2.20
N HIS A 26 7.05 -4.24 0.88
CA HIS A 26 5.84 -4.57 0.10
C HIS A 26 5.06 -5.74 0.70
N PHE A 27 5.77 -6.76 1.17
CA PHE A 27 5.17 -7.93 1.81
C PHE A 27 4.36 -7.53 3.05
N HIS A 28 4.96 -6.76 3.97
CA HIS A 28 4.27 -6.32 5.18
C HIS A 28 3.13 -5.33 4.88
N VAL A 29 3.30 -4.44 3.89
CA VAL A 29 2.25 -3.51 3.46
C VAL A 29 1.02 -4.26 2.95
N ILE A 30 1.21 -5.21 2.02
CA ILE A 30 0.11 -6.03 1.51
C ILE A 30 -0.56 -6.81 2.63
N ASP A 31 0.24 -7.51 3.44
CA ASP A 31 -0.26 -8.37 4.50
C ASP A 31 -1.04 -7.56 5.55
N TYR A 32 -0.53 -6.39 5.94
CA TYR A 32 -1.23 -5.46 6.81
C TYR A 32 -2.56 -5.00 6.21
N LEU A 33 -2.56 -4.43 5.00
CA LEU A 33 -3.77 -3.91 4.38
C LEU A 33 -4.81 -5.00 4.13
N LYS A 34 -4.38 -6.22 3.80
CA LYS A 34 -5.27 -7.38 3.67
C LYS A 34 -5.90 -7.78 5.01
N ARG A 35 -5.16 -7.71 6.12
CA ARG A 35 -5.74 -7.91 7.47
C ARG A 35 -6.70 -6.78 7.83
N GLU A 36 -6.36 -5.55 7.50
CA GLU A 36 -7.18 -4.37 7.77
C GLU A 36 -8.55 -4.49 7.08
N ILE A 37 -8.58 -4.76 5.77
CA ILE A 37 -9.81 -5.03 4.99
C ILE A 37 -10.64 -6.16 5.60
N SER A 38 -9.98 -7.15 6.23
CA SER A 38 -10.63 -8.29 6.84
C SER A 38 -11.42 -7.94 8.11
N LYS A 39 -11.15 -6.80 8.77
CA LYS A 39 -11.82 -6.39 10.01
C LYS A 39 -13.33 -6.23 9.79
N LYS A 40 -14.11 -6.71 10.75
CA LYS A 40 -15.59 -6.68 10.68
C LYS A 40 -16.16 -5.26 10.74
N ILE A 41 -15.44 -4.33 11.34
CA ILE A 41 -15.86 -2.93 11.53
C ILE A 41 -16.18 -2.22 10.21
N TYR A 42 -15.53 -2.62 9.10
CA TYR A 42 -15.73 -2.02 7.79
C TYR A 42 -16.94 -2.58 7.02
N GLY A 43 -17.63 -3.60 7.55
CA GLY A 43 -18.86 -4.11 6.93
C GLY A 43 -18.70 -4.80 5.57
N PHE A 44 -17.48 -5.11 5.12
CA PHE A 44 -17.28 -5.84 3.86
C PHE A 44 -17.84 -7.27 3.92
N THR A 45 -18.58 -7.64 2.88
CA THR A 45 -18.92 -9.04 2.56
C THR A 45 -17.67 -9.82 2.15
N SER A 46 -17.75 -11.16 2.17
CA SER A 46 -16.63 -12.01 1.74
C SER A 46 -16.18 -11.74 0.30
N PHE A 47 -17.13 -11.43 -0.59
CA PHE A 47 -16.85 -11.08 -1.98
C PHE A 47 -16.10 -9.75 -2.07
N GLU A 48 -16.62 -8.70 -1.43
CA GLU A 48 -15.97 -7.39 -1.46
C GLU A 48 -14.59 -7.42 -0.79
N LYS A 49 -14.41 -8.19 0.29
CA LYS A 49 -13.07 -8.40 0.89
C LYS A 49 -12.10 -8.95 -0.13
N THR A 50 -12.53 -9.93 -0.93
CA THR A 50 -11.67 -10.53 -1.95
C THR A 50 -11.29 -9.51 -3.02
N GLN A 51 -12.28 -8.75 -3.52
CA GLN A 51 -12.05 -7.71 -4.52
C GLN A 51 -11.14 -6.59 -3.99
N ALA A 52 -11.39 -6.08 -2.78
CA ALA A 52 -10.60 -5.01 -2.17
C ALA A 52 -9.14 -5.44 -1.94
N LYS A 53 -8.90 -6.68 -1.49
CA LYS A 53 -7.54 -7.22 -1.31
C LYS A 53 -6.77 -7.32 -2.62
N ASN A 54 -7.45 -7.69 -3.69
CA ASN A 54 -6.86 -7.73 -5.03
C ASN A 54 -6.55 -6.33 -5.53
N LEU A 55 -7.49 -5.39 -5.39
CA LEU A 55 -7.30 -3.99 -5.79
C LEU A 55 -6.12 -3.33 -5.06
N ILE A 56 -5.98 -3.51 -3.74
CA ILE A 56 -4.82 -2.99 -3.01
C ILE A 56 -3.50 -3.60 -3.51
N THR A 57 -3.50 -4.91 -3.82
CA THR A 57 -2.30 -5.55 -4.37
C THR A 57 -1.95 -4.96 -5.74
N LEU A 58 -2.95 -4.67 -6.59
CA LEU A 58 -2.77 -4.04 -7.89
C LEU A 58 -2.33 -2.57 -7.77
N MET A 59 -2.89 -1.81 -6.83
CA MET A 59 -2.47 -0.44 -6.52
C MET A 59 -0.98 -0.38 -6.15
N MET A 60 -0.55 -1.23 -5.22
CA MET A 60 0.86 -1.26 -4.81
C MET A 60 1.80 -1.60 -5.99
N ARG A 61 1.39 -2.56 -6.84
CA ARG A 61 2.17 -3.03 -7.99
C ARG A 61 2.01 -2.20 -9.25
N ALA A 62 1.21 -1.13 -9.22
CA ALA A 62 1.00 -0.27 -10.37
C ALA A 62 2.35 0.23 -10.91
N THR A 63 2.47 0.26 -12.24
CA THR A 63 3.71 0.69 -12.91
C THR A 63 3.75 2.18 -13.21
N ASP A 64 2.61 2.87 -13.07
CA ASP A 64 2.50 4.31 -13.19
C ASP A 64 1.30 4.85 -12.38
N GLU A 65 1.25 6.18 -12.27
CA GLU A 65 0.19 6.91 -11.55
C GLU A 65 -1.20 6.65 -12.13
N ARG A 66 -1.32 6.51 -13.46
CA ARG A 66 -2.61 6.31 -14.13
C ARG A 66 -3.20 4.94 -13.80
N GLU A 67 -2.38 3.89 -13.77
CA GLU A 67 -2.82 2.57 -13.32
C GLU A 67 -3.23 2.59 -11.85
N PHE A 68 -2.43 3.23 -11.00
CA PHE A 68 -2.74 3.41 -9.58
C PHE A 68 -4.10 4.06 -9.39
N ASP A 69 -4.34 5.20 -10.03
CA ASP A 69 -5.58 5.96 -9.93
C ASP A 69 -6.79 5.15 -10.39
N ARG A 70 -6.65 4.36 -11.46
CA ARG A 70 -7.72 3.47 -11.94
C ARG A 70 -8.11 2.42 -10.89
N TYR A 71 -7.12 1.80 -10.23
CA TYR A 71 -7.40 0.82 -9.19
C TYR A 71 -7.98 1.49 -7.94
N LEU A 72 -7.49 2.68 -7.58
CA LEU A 72 -8.02 3.48 -6.47
C LEU A 72 -9.49 3.86 -6.71
N GLN A 73 -9.84 4.34 -7.90
CA GLN A 73 -11.23 4.65 -8.27
C GLN A 73 -12.15 3.42 -8.19
N THR A 74 -11.64 2.26 -8.60
CA THR A 74 -12.38 0.99 -8.49
C THR A 74 -12.59 0.62 -7.02
N LEU A 75 -11.57 0.80 -6.17
CA LEU A 75 -11.66 0.55 -4.74
C LEU A 75 -12.61 1.53 -4.04
N GLN A 76 -12.59 2.81 -4.40
CA GLN A 76 -13.53 3.83 -3.95
C GLN A 76 -14.97 3.45 -4.29
N THR A 77 -15.20 2.98 -5.52
CA THR A 77 -16.53 2.51 -5.95
C THR A 77 -17.00 1.31 -5.14
N LEU A 78 -16.11 0.34 -4.88
CA LEU A 78 -16.39 -0.84 -4.06
C LEU A 78 -16.66 -0.52 -2.58
N SER A 79 -16.06 0.56 -2.07
CA SER A 79 -16.13 0.98 -0.67
C SER A 79 -16.96 2.23 -0.43
N LYS A 80 -17.78 2.65 -1.40
CA LYS A 80 -18.57 3.90 -1.37
C LYS A 80 -19.49 4.02 -0.15
N ASP A 81 -19.95 2.90 0.39
CA ASP A 81 -20.83 2.76 1.55
C ASP A 81 -20.07 2.44 2.84
N LYS A 82 -18.73 2.52 2.81
CA LYS A 82 -17.81 2.12 3.91
C LYS A 82 -16.85 3.27 4.24
N PRO A 83 -17.36 4.43 4.70
CA PRO A 83 -16.56 5.64 4.89
C PRO A 83 -15.39 5.44 5.86
N GLN A 84 -15.59 4.68 6.93
CA GLN A 84 -14.54 4.38 7.92
C GLN A 84 -13.32 3.68 7.31
N PHE A 85 -13.52 2.81 6.31
CA PHE A 85 -12.41 2.17 5.62
C PHE A 85 -11.66 3.17 4.74
N TYR A 86 -12.40 4.01 4.02
CA TYR A 86 -11.80 4.97 3.11
C TYR A 86 -11.03 6.07 3.86
N GLU A 87 -11.61 6.63 4.93
CA GLU A 87 -10.95 7.60 5.82
C GLU A 87 -9.64 7.04 6.40
N TYR A 88 -9.68 5.76 6.85
CA TYR A 88 -8.49 5.06 7.31
C TYR A 88 -7.44 4.94 6.19
N LEU A 89 -7.85 4.46 5.01
CA LEU A 89 -6.95 4.26 3.88
C LEU A 89 -6.30 5.57 3.44
N GLU A 90 -7.09 6.63 3.33
CA GLU A 90 -6.63 7.96 2.93
C GLU A 90 -5.62 8.52 3.93
N SER A 91 -5.98 8.57 5.21
CA SER A 91 -5.17 9.17 6.26
C SER A 91 -3.86 8.42 6.50
N ASN A 92 -3.89 7.08 6.44
CA ASN A 92 -2.78 6.24 6.88
C ASN A 92 -1.93 5.70 5.74
N TRP A 93 -2.46 5.59 4.52
CA TRP A 93 -1.77 4.89 3.42
C TRP A 93 -1.66 5.74 2.16
N LEU A 94 -2.72 6.41 1.72
CA LEU A 94 -2.63 7.25 0.51
C LEU A 94 -1.75 8.49 0.74
N SER A 95 -1.76 9.04 1.95
CA SER A 95 -0.90 10.16 2.37
C SER A 95 0.60 9.87 2.23
N CYS A 96 1.01 8.61 2.27
CA CYS A 96 2.41 8.18 2.16
C CYS A 96 2.63 7.15 1.03
N LYS A 97 1.87 7.27 -0.07
CA LYS A 97 1.92 6.29 -1.19
C LYS A 97 3.28 6.18 -1.86
N ASP A 98 4.08 7.24 -1.83
CA ASP A 98 5.46 7.27 -2.32
C ASP A 98 6.38 6.30 -1.57
N MET A 99 6.04 5.94 -0.33
CA MET A 99 6.78 4.98 0.48
C MET A 99 6.44 3.53 0.14
N TRP A 100 5.35 3.24 -0.59
CA TRP A 100 4.86 1.87 -0.82
C TRP A 100 4.39 1.49 -2.22
N CYS A 101 4.19 2.44 -3.13
CA CYS A 101 3.92 2.14 -4.53
C CYS A 101 5.21 1.81 -5.29
N THR A 102 5.18 0.72 -6.08
CA THR A 102 6.33 0.26 -6.89
C THR A 102 6.84 1.37 -7.82
N PHE A 103 5.97 2.03 -8.58
CA PHE A 103 6.39 3.04 -9.56
C PHE A 103 7.00 4.30 -8.92
N MET A 104 6.61 4.63 -7.68
CA MET A 104 7.17 5.77 -6.96
C MET A 104 8.54 5.45 -6.38
N ARG A 105 8.84 4.17 -6.12
CA ARG A 105 10.09 3.70 -5.49
C ARG A 105 11.31 3.69 -6.41
N GLY A 106 11.15 3.99 -7.70
CA GLY A 106 12.17 3.85 -8.74
C GLY A 106 13.59 4.31 -8.33
N ASN A 107 14.58 3.46 -8.66
CA ASN A 107 16.02 3.53 -8.36
C ASN A 107 16.48 3.12 -6.95
N ILE A 108 16.09 1.92 -6.48
CA ILE A 108 16.88 1.24 -5.42
C ILE A 108 17.55 0.01 -6.02
N PRO A 109 18.86 0.10 -6.36
CA PRO A 109 19.62 -0.95 -7.06
C PRO A 109 19.69 -2.32 -6.34
N HIS A 110 19.10 -2.45 -5.16
CA HIS A 110 19.21 -3.61 -4.28
C HIS A 110 17.88 -4.36 -4.08
N LEU A 111 16.74 -3.81 -4.54
CA LEU A 111 15.41 -4.43 -4.37
C LEU A 111 14.89 -5.16 -5.61
N ASP A 112 15.39 -4.84 -6.80
CA ASP A 112 14.93 -5.41 -8.08
C ASP A 112 15.21 -6.92 -8.25
N LYS A 113 16.01 -7.53 -7.36
CA LYS A 113 16.44 -8.93 -7.50
C LYS A 113 15.42 -9.96 -7.03
N TYR A 114 14.38 -9.55 -6.30
CA TYR A 114 13.41 -10.48 -5.69
C TYR A 114 11.99 -10.37 -6.25
N GLU A 115 11.72 -9.44 -7.17
CA GLU A 115 10.39 -9.26 -7.78
C GLU A 115 10.32 -9.69 -9.26
N GLN A 116 11.28 -10.50 -9.73
CA GLN A 116 11.18 -11.14 -11.04
C GLN A 116 9.99 -12.12 -11.03
N PRO A 117 9.05 -12.04 -11.99
CA PRO A 117 8.04 -13.06 -12.14
C PRO A 117 8.73 -14.37 -12.50
N ILE A 118 8.34 -15.46 -11.84
CA ILE A 118 8.73 -16.82 -12.19
C ILE A 118 8.39 -17.00 -13.68
N ARG A 119 9.42 -16.99 -14.53
CA ARG A 119 9.31 -17.40 -15.94
C ARG A 119 9.43 -18.92 -15.96
N GLY A 120 8.38 -19.59 -16.42
CA GLY A 120 8.35 -21.03 -16.68
C GLY A 120 7.30 -21.73 -15.86
#